data_AF-A0A2N1UPQ7-F1
#
_entry.id   AF-A0A2N1UPQ7-F1
#
_cell.length_a   1.000
_cell.length_b   1.000
_cell.length_c   1.000
_cell.angle_alpha   90.00
_cell.angle_beta   90.00
_cell.angle_gamma   90.00
#
_symmetry.space_group_name_H-M   'P 1'
#
loop_
_entity.id
_entity.type
_entity.pdbx_description
1 polymer ?
#
loop_
_entity_poly.entity_id
_entity_poly.type
_entity_poly.pdbx_seq_one_letter_code
_entity_poly.pdbx_strand_id
1 'polypeptide(L)'
;YYGDDFKIEYPTGSGQFLSIDAIADELALRLTRLFRRDEKGHRPVFGDHEKLQNDPHFKDYVPFYEYFHGDNGRGVGASHQTGWTGLVAKLLQPNG
;
A
#
# COMPACT_ATOMS: atom_id res chain seq x y z
N TYR A 1 -18.78 12.45 10.49
CA TYR A 1 -19.15 11.21 11.20
C TYR A 1 -18.04 10.97 12.22
N TYR A 2 -18.35 10.72 13.50
CA TYR A 2 -17.44 10.62 14.68
C TYR A 2 -16.48 11.79 15.03
N GLY A 3 -16.01 12.59 14.07
CA GLY A 3 -15.18 13.76 14.34
C GLY A 3 -13.83 13.43 15.02
N ASP A 4 -13.14 14.46 15.51
CA ASP A 4 -11.81 14.32 16.11
C ASP A 4 -11.83 13.84 17.57
N ASP A 5 -13.00 13.78 18.19
CA ASP A 5 -13.17 13.47 19.62
C ASP A 5 -13.09 11.96 19.90
N PHE A 6 -13.48 11.13 18.94
CA PHE A 6 -13.40 9.68 19.06
C PHE A 6 -12.08 9.17 18.50
N LYS A 7 -11.15 8.79 19.40
CA LYS A 7 -9.82 8.33 19.04
C LYS A 7 -9.59 6.88 19.44
N ILE A 8 -8.90 6.15 18.57
CA ILE A 8 -8.49 4.75 18.77
C ILE A 8 -6.97 4.69 18.71
N GLU A 9 -6.37 3.78 19.47
CA GLU A 9 -4.94 3.53 19.40
C GLU A 9 -4.56 2.96 18.01
N TYR A 10 -3.63 3.61 17.32
CA TYR A 10 -3.14 3.15 16.02
C TYR A 10 -1.68 3.56 15.78
N PRO A 11 -0.80 2.62 15.38
CA PRO A 11 -1.03 1.17 15.38
C PRO A 11 -1.27 0.64 16.80
N THR A 12 -1.94 -0.50 16.92
CA THR A 12 -2.18 -1.14 18.23
C THR A 12 -0.87 -1.36 18.99
N GLY A 13 -0.83 -0.96 20.26
CA GLY A 13 0.35 -1.03 21.11
C GLY A 13 1.39 0.09 20.92
N SER A 14 1.09 1.12 20.12
CA SER A 14 1.99 2.27 19.91
C SER A 14 1.86 3.38 20.95
N GLY A 15 0.78 3.41 21.73
CA GLY A 15 0.38 4.53 22.57
C GLY A 15 -0.09 5.77 21.81
N GLN A 16 -0.13 5.75 20.47
CA GLN A 16 -0.62 6.86 19.65
C GLN A 16 -2.12 6.72 19.41
N PHE A 17 -2.88 7.79 19.63
CA PHE A 17 -4.33 7.81 19.47
C PHE A 17 -4.73 8.76 18.35
N LEU A 18 -5.42 8.21 17.34
CA LEU A 18 -5.82 8.92 16.13
C LEU A 18 -7.34 8.84 15.96
N SER A 19 -7.92 9.85 15.30
CA SER A 19 -9.33 9.79 14.87
C SER A 19 -9.51 8.74 13.77
N ILE A 20 -10.75 8.31 13.53
CA ILE A 20 -11.07 7.33 12.47
C ILE A 20 -10.59 7.83 11.11
N ASP A 21 -10.77 9.11 10.81
CA ASP A 21 -10.38 9.69 9.52
C ASP A 21 -8.85 9.66 9.35
N ALA A 22 -8.09 10.02 10.39
CA ALA A 22 -6.63 9.94 10.35
C ALA A 22 -6.12 8.49 10.21
N ILE A 23 -6.80 7.52 10.85
CA ILE A 23 -6.47 6.09 10.68
C ILE A 23 -6.75 5.62 9.26
N ALA A 24 -7.86 6.08 8.65
CA ALA A 24 -8.19 5.75 7.27
C ALA A 24 -7.11 6.26 6.30
N ASP A 25 -6.60 7.49 6.52
CA ASP A 25 -5.51 8.07 5.75
C ASP A 25 -4.20 7.29 5.92
N GLU A 26 -3.84 6.91 7.15
CA GLU A 26 -2.66 6.08 7.41
C GLU A 26 -2.76 4.70 6.73
N LEU A 27 -3.94 4.07 6.77
CA LEU A 27 -4.18 2.81 6.07
C LEU A 27 -4.09 2.97 4.55
N ALA A 28 -4.67 4.03 3.98
CA ALA A 28 -4.55 4.33 2.56
C ALA A 28 -3.07 4.54 2.16
N LEU A 29 -2.31 5.28 2.96
CA LEU A 29 -0.88 5.49 2.74
C LEU A 29 -0.10 4.17 2.82
N ARG A 30 -0.40 3.30 3.79
CA ARG A 30 0.24 1.97 3.91
C ARG A 30 -0.07 1.06 2.73
N LEU A 31 -1.31 1.03 2.25
CA LEU A 31 -1.70 0.22 1.09
C LEU A 31 -1.03 0.73 -0.19
N THR A 32 -0.99 2.04 -0.41
CA THR A 32 -0.34 2.62 -1.59
C THR A 32 1.18 2.44 -1.59
N ARG A 33 1.82 2.38 -0.41
CA ARG A 33 3.26 2.07 -0.28
C ARG A 33 3.65 0.73 -0.90
N LEU A 34 2.75 -0.25 -0.97
CA LEU A 34 3.03 -1.55 -1.64
C LEU A 34 3.47 -1.36 -3.10
N PHE A 35 2.93 -0.33 -3.75
CA PHE A 35 3.16 -0.05 -5.16
C PHE A 35 4.18 1.06 -5.38
N ARG A 36 4.57 1.83 -4.36
CA ARG A 36 5.50 2.95 -4.53
C ARG A 36 6.94 2.50 -4.38
N ARG A 37 7.86 3.24 -5.00
CA ARG A 37 9.28 3.08 -4.74
C ARG A 37 9.60 3.62 -3.35
N ASP A 38 10.41 2.87 -2.61
CA ASP A 38 11.02 3.30 -1.35
C ASP A 38 12.27 4.16 -1.62
N GLU A 39 12.98 4.50 -0.54
CA GLU A 39 14.21 5.30 -0.59
C GLU A 39 15.35 4.61 -1.37
N LYS A 40 15.29 3.29 -1.52
CA LYS A 40 16.25 2.49 -2.30
C LYS A 40 15.80 2.29 -3.75
N GLY A 41 14.63 2.80 -4.12
CA GLY A 41 14.05 2.66 -5.44
C GLY A 41 13.26 1.37 -5.65
N HIS A 42 13.09 0.54 -4.61
CA HIS A 42 12.41 -0.75 -4.68
C HIS A 42 10.91 -0.62 -4.40
N ARG A 43 10.10 -1.45 -5.05
CA ARG A 43 8.66 -1.56 -4.77
C ARG A 43 8.38 -2.86 -4.01
N PRO A 44 7.67 -2.83 -2.86
CA PRO A 44 7.32 -4.04 -2.13
C PRO A 44 6.57 -5.08 -2.98
N VAL A 45 5.69 -4.63 -3.89
CA VAL A 45 4.91 -5.52 -4.79
C VAL A 45 5.78 -6.45 -5.63
N PHE A 46 7.02 -6.07 -5.95
CA PHE A 46 7.97 -6.91 -6.68
C PHE A 46 8.75 -7.88 -5.78
N GLY A 47 8.74 -7.71 -4.45
CA GLY A 47 9.52 -8.50 -3.51
C GLY A 47 11.01 -8.53 -3.91
N ASP A 48 11.59 -9.73 -3.92
CA ASP A 48 13.01 -9.95 -4.25
C ASP A 48 13.25 -10.19 -5.76
N HIS A 49 12.28 -9.86 -6.63
CA HIS A 49 12.46 -9.99 -8.08
C HIS A 49 13.37 -8.88 -8.64
N GLU A 50 14.68 -9.08 -8.55
CA GLU A 50 15.73 -8.13 -8.98
C GLU A 50 15.48 -7.52 -10.37
N LYS A 51 15.06 -8.34 -11.33
CA LYS A 51 14.75 -7.86 -12.68
C LYS A 51 13.59 -6.86 -12.67
N LEU A 52 12.53 -7.12 -11.92
CA LEU A 52 11.40 -6.21 -11.81
C LEU A 52 11.73 -4.99 -10.94
N GLN A 53 12.67 -5.08 -10.01
CA GLN A 53 13.10 -3.92 -9.24
C GLN A 53 13.97 -2.95 -10.07
N ASN A 54 14.94 -3.50 -10.80
CA ASN A 54 16.10 -2.73 -11.26
C ASN A 54 16.21 -2.60 -12.78
N ASP A 55 15.66 -3.53 -13.57
CA ASP A 55 15.81 -3.50 -15.02
C ASP A 55 15.07 -2.28 -15.61
N PRO A 56 15.75 -1.40 -16.34
CA PRO A 56 15.15 -0.17 -16.88
C PRO A 56 13.97 -0.44 -17.82
N HIS A 57 13.85 -1.64 -18.38
CA HIS A 57 12.75 -2.02 -19.26
C HIS A 57 11.55 -2.60 -18.52
N PHE A 58 11.70 -3.07 -17.27
CA PHE A 58 10.63 -3.76 -16.54
C PHE A 58 10.20 -3.06 -15.25
N LYS A 59 11.06 -2.22 -14.65
CA LYS A 59 10.84 -1.62 -13.32
C LYS A 59 9.64 -0.69 -13.16
N ASP A 60 9.02 -0.32 -14.27
CA ASP A 60 7.83 0.53 -14.30
C ASP A 60 6.56 -0.24 -14.71
N TYR A 61 6.67 -1.55 -15.00
CA TYR A 61 5.52 -2.42 -15.22
C TYR A 61 5.02 -2.97 -13.90
N VAL A 62 4.03 -2.29 -13.32
CA VAL A 62 3.49 -2.61 -12.01
C VAL A 62 2.24 -3.49 -12.17
N PRO A 63 2.33 -4.81 -11.89
CA PRO A 63 1.20 -5.72 -11.94
C PRO A 63 0.26 -5.51 -10.75
N PHE A 64 -0.97 -5.98 -10.91
CA PHE A 64 -1.99 -5.98 -9.87
C PHE A 64 -2.20 -7.42 -9.40
N TYR A 65 -1.64 -7.73 -8.23
CA TYR A 65 -1.72 -9.08 -7.67
C TYR A 65 -3.03 -9.33 -6.92
N GLU A 66 -3.42 -10.60 -6.85
CA GLU A 66 -4.60 -11.06 -6.11
C GLU A 66 -4.46 -10.85 -4.59
N TYR A 67 -3.26 -11.15 -4.07
CA TYR A 67 -2.91 -11.03 -2.65
C TYR A 67 -1.54 -10.40 -2.46
N PHE A 68 -1.29 -9.94 -1.23
CA PHE A 68 0.01 -9.41 -0.80
C PHE A 68 0.45 -10.13 0.47
N HIS A 69 1.73 -10.46 0.55
CA HIS A 69 2.29 -11.11 1.73
C HIS A 69 2.31 -10.16 2.93
N GLY A 70 1.81 -10.60 4.09
CA GLY A 70 1.63 -9.73 5.27
C GLY A 70 2.92 -9.10 5.79
N ASP A 71 4.04 -9.83 5.74
CA ASP A 71 5.30 -9.36 6.33
C ASP A 71 6.09 -8.41 5.43
N ASN A 72 6.06 -8.62 4.11
CA ASN A 72 6.95 -7.91 3.17
C ASN A 72 6.24 -7.26 1.99
N GLY A 73 4.93 -7.44 1.86
CA GLY A 73 4.13 -6.78 0.82
C GLY A 73 4.36 -7.28 -0.59
N ARG A 74 5.07 -8.41 -0.80
CA ARG A 74 5.22 -8.97 -2.16
C ARG A 74 3.88 -9.42 -2.72
N GLY A 75 3.70 -9.23 -4.02
CA GLY A 75 2.55 -9.75 -4.74
C GLY A 75 2.51 -11.28 -4.80
N VAL A 76 1.32 -11.86 -4.68
CA VAL A 76 1.07 -13.31 -4.69
C VAL A 76 -0.19 -13.61 -5.49
N GLY A 77 -0.18 -14.73 -6.21
CA GLY A 77 -1.32 -15.16 -7.03
C GLY A 77 -1.32 -14.55 -8.43
N ALA A 78 -2.51 -14.44 -9.04
CA ALA A 78 -2.65 -13.87 -10.38
C ALA A 78 -2.21 -12.40 -10.41
N SER A 79 -1.44 -12.01 -11.43
CA SER A 79 -0.80 -10.68 -11.54
C SER A 79 -1.58 -9.64 -12.36
N HIS A 80 -2.79 -10.01 -12.82
CA HIS A 80 -3.67 -9.15 -13.62
C HIS A 80 -5.03 -8.96 -12.95
N GLN A 81 -5.06 -8.95 -11.61
CA GLN A 81 -6.26 -8.69 -10.82
C GLN A 81 -6.56 -7.19 -10.83
N THR A 82 -7.17 -6.68 -11.90
CA THR A 82 -7.57 -5.27 -11.99
C THR A 82 -8.96 -5.01 -11.41
N GLY A 83 -9.47 -5.92 -10.57
CA GLY A 83 -10.70 -5.74 -9.81
C GLY A 83 -10.43 -4.94 -8.54
N TRP A 84 -10.51 -5.59 -7.38
CA TRP A 84 -10.32 -4.94 -6.08
C TRP A 84 -8.93 -4.33 -5.90
N THR A 85 -7.87 -4.95 -6.42
CA THR A 85 -6.51 -4.38 -6.31
C THR A 85 -6.38 -3.08 -7.11
N GLY A 86 -7.18 -2.93 -8.18
CA GLY A 86 -7.30 -1.67 -8.94
C GLY A 86 -7.78 -0.48 -8.11
N LEU A 87 -8.48 -0.72 -6.99
CA LEU A 87 -8.97 0.34 -6.10
C LEU A 87 -7.84 1.13 -5.43
N VAL A 88 -6.60 0.64 -5.46
CA VAL A 88 -5.43 1.41 -5.01
C VAL A 88 -5.30 2.75 -5.73
N ALA A 89 -5.74 2.83 -7.00
CA ALA A 89 -5.76 4.09 -7.74
C ALA A 89 -6.65 5.15 -7.07
N LYS A 90 -7.73 4.73 -6.40
CA LYS A 90 -8.59 5.66 -5.64
C LYS A 90 -7.89 6.16 -4.38
N LEU A 91 -7.10 5.31 -3.72
CA LEU A 91 -6.31 5.67 -2.53
C LEU A 91 -5.15 6.62 -2.83
N LEU A 92 -4.71 6.71 -4.10
CA LEU A 92 -3.68 7.65 -4.55
C LEU A 92 -4.23 9.04 -4.86
N GLN A 93 -5.55 9.19 -5.01
CA GLN A 93 -6.15 10.49 -5.25
C GLN A 93 -6.17 11.28 -3.93
N PRO A 94 -5.88 12.59 -3.95
CA PRO A 94 -6.13 13.44 -2.80
C PRO A 94 -7.59 13.29 -2.39
N ASN A 95 -7.86 13.12 -1.09
CA ASN A 95 -9.21 13.22 -0.57
C ASN A 95 -9.76 14.59 -1.00
N GLY A 96 -10.80 14.58 -1.82
CA GLY A 96 -11.47 15.78 -2.32
C GLY A 96 -12.40 16.38 -1.28
#